data_AF-A0A3B0S7H2-F1
#
_entry.id   AF-A0A3B0S7H2-F1
#
_cell.length_a   1.000
_cell.length_b   1.000
_cell.length_c   1.000
_cell.angle_alpha   90.00
_cell.angle_beta   90.00
_cell.angle_gamma   90.00
#
_symmetry.space_group_name_H-M   'P 1'
#
loop_
_entity.id
_entity.type
_entity.pdbx_description
1 polymer ?
#
loop_
_entity_poly.entity_id
_entity_poly.type
_entity_poly.pdbx_seq_one_letter_code
_entity_poly.pdbx_strand_id
1 'polypeptide(L)'
;MQQDLHDELAVLPGADVGDVARVSQGGPHTEPGVRRQGEQSGKRRSGLGRGLSDLIPSDEPDSVPTHLQSDSGQRPTVSVVAIAETADAVIVEVEDSTGKRVSVPLVEDAVESAVVEATLALLGIDDPPSVCIDDLETDDGDLVVVVVKRGADRAASAVFVECERPYAVARAVFLAIQEL
;
A
#
# COMPACT_ATOMS: atom_id res chain seq x y z
N MET A 1 -4.67 -44.40 36.19
CA MET A 1 -3.53 -43.48 36.11
C MET A 1 -3.93 -42.44 35.09
N GLN A 2 -4.64 -41.35 35.40
CA GLN A 2 -4.43 -40.27 36.40
C GLN A 2 -3.07 -39.60 36.28
N GLN A 3 -3.09 -38.38 35.70
CA GLN A 3 -2.34 -37.15 35.98
C GLN A 3 -2.77 -36.12 34.90
N ASP A 4 -3.68 -35.16 35.15
CA ASP A 4 -3.55 -33.87 35.90
C ASP A 4 -2.43 -32.98 35.33
N LEU A 5 -2.73 -31.92 34.55
CA LEU A 5 -3.15 -30.54 34.91
C LEU A 5 -1.96 -29.55 34.84
N HIS A 6 -2.27 -28.25 34.70
CA HIS A 6 -1.43 -27.04 34.50
C HIS A 6 -1.33 -26.65 33.01
N ASP A 7 -2.10 -25.70 32.47
CA ASP A 7 -2.63 -24.41 32.94
C ASP A 7 -1.52 -23.41 33.29
N GLU A 8 -1.12 -22.60 32.30
CA GLU A 8 -0.35 -21.37 32.50
C GLU A 8 -0.74 -20.34 31.42
N LEU A 9 -1.90 -19.72 31.61
CA LEU A 9 -2.25 -18.44 31.00
C LEU A 9 -1.47 -17.33 31.72
N ALA A 10 -0.45 -16.79 31.07
CA ALA A 10 0.26 -15.60 31.56
C ALA A 10 -0.58 -14.34 31.28
N VAL A 11 -1.02 -13.72 32.38
CA VAL A 11 -1.75 -12.45 32.46
C VAL A 11 -0.79 -11.27 32.27
N LEU A 12 -1.20 -10.30 31.44
CA LEU A 12 -0.56 -8.99 31.24
C LEU A 12 -0.67 -8.10 32.50
N PRO A 13 0.40 -7.39 32.91
CA PRO A 13 0.29 -6.21 33.76
C PRO A 13 0.39 -4.93 32.93
N GLY A 14 -0.59 -4.04 33.14
CA GLY A 14 -0.75 -2.77 32.41
C GLY A 14 0.11 -1.60 32.89
N ALA A 15 -0.17 -0.46 32.27
CA ALA A 15 0.10 0.93 32.68
C ALA A 15 -0.30 1.81 31.48
N ASP A 16 -0.73 3.05 31.56
CA ASP A 16 -1.39 3.88 32.58
C ASP A 16 -1.85 5.12 31.80
N VAL A 17 -2.80 5.84 32.35
CA VAL A 17 -3.42 7.04 31.80
C VAL A 17 -2.43 8.20 31.78
N GLY A 18 -2.41 8.96 30.68
CA GLY A 18 -1.59 10.16 30.52
C GLY A 18 -2.25 11.22 29.64
N ASP A 19 -3.30 11.85 30.17
CA ASP A 19 -3.84 13.15 29.76
C ASP A 19 -2.73 14.22 29.82
N VAL A 20 -2.55 15.09 28.79
CA VAL A 20 -2.09 16.49 28.91
C VAL A 20 -2.15 17.25 27.55
N ALA A 21 -2.99 18.29 27.56
CA ALA A 21 -2.88 19.63 26.96
C ALA A 21 -2.96 19.91 25.44
N ARG A 22 -4.07 20.58 25.12
CA ARG A 22 -4.23 21.65 24.11
C ARG A 22 -3.15 22.74 24.22
N VAL A 23 -2.67 23.20 23.07
CA VAL A 23 -2.16 24.58 22.89
C VAL A 23 -2.74 25.16 21.58
N SER A 24 -3.50 26.25 21.72
CA SER A 24 -3.89 27.17 20.64
C SER A 24 -3.19 28.52 20.85
N GLN A 25 -2.54 29.07 19.83
CA GLN A 25 -2.32 30.51 19.54
C GLN A 25 -2.00 30.60 18.03
N GLY A 26 -2.55 31.43 17.15
CA GLY A 26 -3.18 32.75 17.27
C GLY A 26 -2.25 33.82 16.68
N GLY A 27 -2.57 34.38 15.50
CA GLY A 27 -1.86 35.56 14.97
C GLY A 27 -2.18 35.95 13.51
N PRO A 28 -2.81 37.13 13.25
CA PRO A 28 -3.21 37.58 11.91
C PRO A 28 -2.46 38.82 11.35
N HIS A 29 -2.66 39.06 10.04
CA HIS A 29 -2.58 40.32 9.26
C HIS A 29 -1.24 41.12 9.16
N THR A 30 -0.85 41.51 7.93
CA THR A 30 -1.08 42.85 7.30
C THR A 30 -0.03 43.15 6.20
N GLU A 31 -0.48 43.47 4.98
CA GLU A 31 0.32 44.07 3.89
C GLU A 31 0.66 45.55 4.17
N PRO A 32 1.69 46.12 3.51
CA PRO A 32 1.50 47.48 3.02
C PRO A 32 2.15 47.79 1.68
N GLY A 33 1.46 48.64 0.90
CA GLY A 33 2.10 49.90 0.49
C GLY A 33 2.32 50.13 -1.00
N VAL A 34 1.33 50.72 -1.64
CA VAL A 34 1.41 51.41 -2.94
C VAL A 34 2.36 52.62 -2.87
N ARG A 35 3.24 52.78 -3.88
CA ARG A 35 3.82 54.08 -4.28
C ARG A 35 3.80 54.26 -5.80
N ARG A 36 3.09 55.31 -6.25
CA ARG A 36 3.25 56.03 -7.54
C ARG A 36 4.58 56.84 -7.46
N GLN A 37 5.24 57.37 -8.49
CA GLN A 37 4.96 57.72 -9.88
C GLN A 37 6.33 58.07 -10.52
N GLY A 38 6.49 57.99 -11.84
CA GLY A 38 7.66 58.55 -12.52
C GLY A 38 7.61 58.34 -14.03
N GLU A 39 7.04 59.31 -14.75
CA GLU A 39 7.08 59.41 -16.21
C GLU A 39 8.52 59.60 -16.70
N GLN A 40 9.00 58.74 -17.60
CA GLN A 40 9.98 59.13 -18.60
C GLN A 40 9.58 58.60 -19.98
N SER A 41 9.30 59.57 -20.84
CA SER A 41 9.13 59.50 -22.28
C SER A 41 10.29 58.79 -22.99
N GLY A 42 9.95 57.98 -23.99
CA GLY A 42 10.76 57.88 -25.21
C GLY A 42 11.80 56.76 -25.30
N LYS A 43 11.35 55.54 -25.63
CA LYS A 43 12.00 54.68 -26.64
C LYS A 43 11.12 53.49 -26.96
N ARG A 44 10.55 53.50 -28.17
CA ARG A 44 9.89 52.33 -28.78
C ARG A 44 10.89 51.16 -28.79
N ARG A 45 10.66 50.16 -27.94
CA ARG A 45 11.27 48.83 -28.08
C ARG A 45 10.17 47.88 -28.55
N SER A 46 10.15 47.63 -29.85
CA SER A 46 9.49 46.45 -30.40
C SER A 46 10.19 45.21 -29.84
N GLY A 47 9.48 44.43 -29.04
CA GLY A 47 10.05 43.24 -28.41
C GLY A 47 9.05 42.49 -27.54
N LEU A 48 7.82 42.33 -28.02
CA LEU A 48 6.81 41.42 -27.44
C LEU A 48 6.40 40.41 -28.52
N GLY A 49 7.39 39.72 -29.08
CA GLY A 49 7.23 38.87 -30.26
C GLY A 49 7.76 37.45 -30.10
N ARG A 50 7.88 36.93 -28.88
CA ARG A 50 8.21 35.52 -28.63
C ARG A 50 7.36 35.04 -27.47
N GLY A 51 6.35 34.24 -27.79
CA GLY A 51 5.43 33.65 -26.81
C GLY A 51 6.16 32.64 -25.91
N LEU A 52 5.49 32.22 -24.83
CA LEU A 52 5.99 31.22 -23.87
C LEU A 52 6.42 29.89 -24.52
N SER A 53 6.00 29.63 -25.75
CA SER A 53 6.45 28.52 -26.60
C SER A 53 7.95 28.54 -26.91
N ASP A 54 8.63 29.69 -26.83
CA ASP A 54 10.09 29.80 -27.00
C ASP A 54 10.86 29.45 -25.70
N LEU A 55 10.17 29.23 -24.58
CA LEU A 55 10.74 28.80 -23.30
C LEU A 55 10.59 27.29 -23.05
N ILE A 56 9.88 26.58 -23.93
CA ILE A 56 9.87 25.12 -23.88
C ILE A 56 11.11 24.69 -24.66
N PRO A 57 12.15 24.15 -24.01
CA PRO A 57 13.26 23.57 -24.73
C PRO A 57 12.70 22.51 -25.69
N SER A 58 12.85 22.74 -26.99
CA SER A 58 12.49 21.81 -28.07
C SER A 58 13.44 20.61 -28.14
N ASP A 59 14.13 20.31 -27.05
CA ASP A 59 14.95 19.13 -26.92
C ASP A 59 13.96 17.96 -26.85
N GLU A 60 13.85 17.21 -27.95
CA GLU A 60 13.35 15.84 -27.89
C GLU A 60 14.01 15.20 -26.67
N PRO A 61 13.23 14.62 -25.72
CA PRO A 61 13.85 14.00 -24.57
C PRO A 61 14.83 12.97 -25.08
N ASP A 62 16.11 13.18 -24.77
CA ASP A 62 17.17 12.21 -24.99
C ASP A 62 16.62 10.87 -24.56
N SER A 63 16.47 9.97 -25.54
CA SER A 63 15.83 8.68 -25.32
C SER A 63 16.57 8.00 -24.19
N VAL A 64 15.90 7.81 -23.05
CA VAL A 64 16.50 7.22 -21.85
C VAL A 64 17.21 5.94 -22.29
N PRO A 65 18.51 5.76 -21.97
CA PRO A 65 19.26 4.59 -22.37
C PRO A 65 18.46 3.33 -22.05
N THR A 66 18.38 2.37 -22.98
CA THR A 66 17.61 1.12 -22.83
C THR A 66 17.97 0.33 -21.56
N HIS A 67 19.15 0.56 -20.98
CA HIS A 67 19.58 -0.02 -19.71
C HIS A 67 18.97 0.64 -18.45
N LEU A 68 18.36 1.82 -18.60
CA LEU A 68 17.65 2.58 -17.55
C LEU A 68 16.13 2.57 -17.77
N GLN A 69 15.65 1.96 -18.85
CA GLN A 69 14.23 1.67 -18.99
C GLN A 69 13.91 0.60 -17.94
N SER A 70 13.16 1.01 -16.90
CA SER A 70 12.57 0.07 -15.96
C SER A 70 11.91 -1.02 -16.78
N ASP A 71 12.26 -2.27 -16.49
CA ASP A 71 11.71 -3.45 -17.15
C ASP A 71 10.18 -3.37 -17.03
N SER A 72 9.53 -2.81 -18.05
CA SER A 72 8.10 -2.52 -18.04
C SER A 72 7.31 -3.79 -18.35
N GLY A 73 7.90 -4.95 -18.09
CA GLY A 73 7.16 -6.14 -17.72
C GLY A 73 6.49 -5.85 -16.38
N GLN A 74 5.31 -5.24 -16.44
CA GLN A 74 4.48 -4.98 -15.28
C GLN A 74 4.26 -6.33 -14.58
N ARG A 75 5.00 -6.55 -13.48
CA ARG A 75 4.86 -7.80 -12.73
C ARG A 75 3.40 -7.90 -12.29
N PRO A 76 2.74 -9.04 -12.51
CA PRO A 76 1.39 -9.24 -12.01
C PRO A 76 1.34 -8.85 -10.54
N THR A 77 0.32 -8.10 -10.13
CA THR A 77 0.12 -7.69 -8.74
C THR A 77 -1.36 -7.82 -8.39
N VAL A 78 -1.69 -7.90 -7.10
CA VAL A 78 -3.09 -7.95 -6.65
C VAL A 78 -3.75 -6.59 -6.93
N SER A 79 -4.79 -6.60 -7.75
CA SER A 79 -5.53 -5.39 -8.14
C SER A 79 -6.79 -5.19 -7.31
N VAL A 80 -7.49 -6.28 -6.96
CA VAL A 80 -8.76 -6.25 -6.22
C VAL A 80 -8.79 -7.37 -5.19
N VAL A 81 -9.26 -7.05 -3.99
CA VAL A 81 -9.77 -8.01 -3.01
C VAL A 81 -11.17 -7.55 -2.63
N ALA A 82 -12.16 -8.40 -2.84
CA ALA A 82 -13.55 -8.10 -2.53
C ALA A 82 -14.15 -9.19 -1.65
N ILE A 83 -14.94 -8.79 -0.66
CA ILE A 83 -15.74 -9.69 0.15
C ILE A 83 -17.19 -9.44 -0.24
N ALA A 84 -17.84 -10.44 -0.81
CA ALA A 84 -19.21 -10.33 -1.29
C ALA A 84 -20.11 -11.29 -0.53
N GLU A 85 -21.18 -10.76 0.06
CA GLU A 85 -22.25 -11.57 0.63
C GLU A 85 -23.30 -11.86 -0.46
N THR A 86 -23.55 -13.14 -0.70
CA THR A 86 -24.57 -13.62 -1.62
C THR A 86 -25.72 -14.25 -0.83
N ALA A 87 -26.82 -14.60 -1.51
CA ALA A 87 -27.95 -15.28 -0.86
C ALA A 87 -27.59 -16.63 -0.25
N ASP A 88 -26.53 -17.28 -0.76
CA ASP A 88 -26.16 -18.64 -0.40
C ASP A 88 -24.88 -18.70 0.47
N ALA A 89 -23.97 -17.72 0.32
CA ALA A 89 -22.68 -17.71 1.01
C ALA A 89 -22.01 -16.33 1.01
N VAL A 90 -21.03 -16.15 1.90
CA VAL A 90 -20.03 -15.07 1.79
C VAL A 90 -18.85 -15.61 0.98
N ILE A 91 -18.38 -14.85 -0.02
CA ILE A 91 -17.25 -15.21 -0.88
C ILE A 91 -16.16 -14.13 -0.81
N VAL A 92 -14.92 -14.56 -0.93
CA VAL A 92 -13.75 -13.71 -1.13
C VAL A 92 -13.32 -13.83 -2.57
N GLU A 93 -13.26 -12.71 -3.29
CA GLU A 93 -12.74 -12.62 -4.65
C GLU A 93 -11.40 -11.89 -4.65
N VAL A 94 -10.40 -12.47 -5.34
CA VAL A 94 -9.10 -11.82 -5.55
C VAL A 94 -8.84 -11.76 -7.06
N GLU A 95 -8.45 -10.59 -7.54
CA GLU A 95 -8.09 -10.32 -8.93
C GLU A 95 -6.65 -9.80 -9.02
N ASP A 96 -5.91 -10.23 -10.05
CA ASP A 96 -4.61 -9.65 -10.38
C ASP A 96 -4.72 -8.50 -11.42
N SER A 97 -3.61 -7.82 -11.65
CA SER A 97 -3.51 -6.74 -12.64
C SER A 97 -3.64 -7.21 -14.09
N THR A 98 -3.72 -8.52 -14.33
CA THR A 98 -3.95 -9.11 -15.65
C THR A 98 -5.44 -9.41 -15.90
N GLY A 99 -6.28 -9.24 -14.87
CA GLY A 99 -7.71 -9.54 -14.90
C GLY A 99 -8.04 -10.99 -14.58
N LYS A 100 -7.07 -11.81 -14.14
CA LYS A 100 -7.35 -13.15 -13.63
C LYS A 100 -8.04 -13.00 -12.28
N ARG A 101 -9.18 -13.66 -12.11
CA ARG A 101 -9.97 -13.63 -10.88
C ARG A 101 -10.19 -15.03 -10.32
N VAL A 102 -10.14 -15.14 -8.99
CA VAL A 102 -10.48 -16.35 -8.22
C VAL A 102 -11.46 -15.98 -7.13
N SER A 103 -12.45 -16.85 -6.90
CA SER A 103 -13.45 -16.70 -5.84
C SER A 103 -13.40 -17.92 -4.92
N VAL A 104 -13.32 -17.70 -3.61
CA VAL A 104 -13.26 -18.73 -2.57
C VAL A 104 -14.39 -18.49 -1.56
N PRO A 105 -15.17 -19.52 -1.17
CA PRO A 105 -16.18 -19.37 -0.14
C PRO A 105 -15.53 -19.12 1.22
N LEU A 106 -16.10 -18.21 2.01
CA LEU A 106 -15.70 -17.99 3.38
C LEU A 106 -16.19 -19.15 4.25
N VAL A 107 -15.28 -19.81 4.96
CA VAL A 107 -15.58 -20.89 5.91
C VAL A 107 -15.18 -20.42 7.31
N GLU A 108 -16.06 -20.59 8.29
CA GLU A 108 -15.80 -20.32 9.73
C GLU A 108 -15.32 -18.89 10.04
N ASP A 109 -15.88 -17.88 9.35
CA ASP A 109 -15.59 -16.44 9.55
C ASP A 109 -14.10 -16.04 9.43
N ALA A 110 -13.24 -16.93 8.90
CA ALA A 110 -11.81 -16.69 8.76
C ALA A 110 -11.48 -15.99 7.43
N VAL A 111 -11.75 -14.68 7.37
CA VAL A 111 -11.55 -13.87 6.14
C VAL A 111 -10.12 -13.97 5.63
N GLU A 112 -9.12 -13.89 6.52
CA GLU A 112 -7.71 -13.99 6.15
C GLU A 112 -7.37 -15.32 5.50
N SER A 113 -7.88 -16.43 6.04
CA SER A 113 -7.63 -17.76 5.48
C SER A 113 -8.22 -17.86 4.07
N ALA A 114 -9.43 -17.35 3.84
CA ALA A 114 -10.05 -17.32 2.52
C ALA A 114 -9.28 -16.41 1.54
N VAL A 115 -8.74 -15.28 2.01
CA VAL A 115 -7.87 -14.39 1.21
C VAL A 115 -6.57 -15.08 0.81
N VAL A 116 -5.90 -15.76 1.76
CA VAL A 116 -4.69 -16.54 1.49
C VAL A 116 -4.99 -17.62 0.45
N GLU A 117 -6.05 -18.40 0.64
CA GLU A 117 -6.45 -19.47 -0.27
C GLU A 117 -6.74 -18.93 -1.68
N ALA A 118 -7.53 -17.85 -1.79
CA ALA A 118 -7.83 -17.22 -3.07
C ALA A 118 -6.56 -16.71 -3.76
N THR A 119 -5.61 -16.15 -3.00
CA THR A 119 -4.33 -15.66 -3.52
C THR A 119 -3.43 -16.81 -4.00
N LEU A 120 -3.37 -17.93 -3.27
CA LEU A 120 -2.60 -19.12 -3.68
C LEU A 120 -3.20 -19.77 -4.94
N ALA A 121 -4.53 -19.87 -5.01
CA ALA A 121 -5.23 -20.35 -6.19
C ALA A 121 -5.06 -19.39 -7.39
N LEU A 122 -5.03 -18.08 -7.15
CA LEU A 122 -4.71 -17.08 -8.18
C LEU A 122 -3.30 -17.28 -8.75
N LEU A 123 -2.34 -17.71 -7.93
CA LEU A 123 -0.98 -18.04 -8.36
C LEU A 123 -0.84 -19.46 -8.94
N GLY A 124 -1.90 -20.27 -8.92
CA GLY A 124 -1.89 -21.64 -9.43
C GLY A 124 -1.05 -22.60 -8.58
N ILE A 125 -1.01 -22.38 -7.26
CA ILE A 125 -0.28 -23.22 -6.31
C ILE A 125 -1.17 -24.39 -5.86
N ASP A 126 -0.88 -25.59 -6.35
CA ASP A 126 -1.66 -26.80 -6.02
C ASP A 126 -1.33 -27.40 -4.64
N ASP A 127 -0.05 -27.29 -4.21
CA ASP A 127 0.42 -27.74 -2.90
C ASP A 127 0.73 -26.52 -2.02
N PRO A 128 -0.21 -26.12 -1.13
CA PRO A 128 -0.18 -24.85 -0.45
C PRO A 128 0.95 -24.79 0.59
N PRO A 129 1.76 -23.72 0.60
CA PRO A 129 2.77 -23.53 1.63
C PRO A 129 2.14 -23.18 2.97
N SER A 130 2.93 -23.30 4.04
CA SER A 130 2.54 -22.75 5.34
C SER A 130 2.71 -21.24 5.30
N VAL A 131 1.65 -20.51 5.68
CA VAL A 131 1.61 -19.05 5.72
C VAL A 131 1.39 -18.60 7.16
N CYS A 132 2.26 -17.74 7.66
CA CYS A 132 2.09 -17.02 8.92
C CYS A 132 1.88 -15.53 8.62
N ILE A 133 0.92 -14.92 9.29
CA ILE A 133 0.56 -13.51 9.15
C ILE A 133 0.74 -12.88 10.53
N ASP A 134 1.53 -11.82 10.60
CA ASP A 134 1.75 -11.02 11.81
C ASP A 134 1.47 -9.55 11.48
N ASP A 135 0.98 -8.81 12.48
CA ASP A 135 0.76 -7.37 12.38
C ASP A 135 1.85 -6.62 13.16
N LEU A 136 2.37 -5.53 12.59
CA LEU A 136 3.37 -4.67 13.19
C LEU A 136 2.91 -3.21 13.11
N GLU A 137 2.66 -2.61 14.27
CA GLU A 137 2.39 -1.17 14.37
C GLU A 137 3.71 -0.40 14.34
N THR A 138 3.78 0.64 13.51
CA THR A 138 4.93 1.54 13.39
C THR A 138 4.49 3.00 13.45
N ASP A 139 5.44 3.91 13.65
CA ASP A 139 5.17 5.36 13.66
C ASP A 139 4.54 5.86 12.35
N ASP A 140 4.79 5.14 11.25
CA ASP A 140 4.29 5.47 9.91
C ASP A 140 2.95 4.78 9.57
N GLY A 141 2.49 3.83 10.41
CA GLY A 141 1.25 3.09 10.25
C GLY A 141 1.38 1.59 10.47
N ASP A 142 0.30 0.86 10.15
CA ASP A 142 0.23 -0.59 10.33
C ASP A 142 0.86 -1.34 9.16
N LEU A 143 1.64 -2.36 9.47
CA LEU A 143 2.27 -3.29 8.53
C LEU A 143 1.72 -4.69 8.73
N VAL A 144 1.35 -5.34 7.63
CA VAL A 144 1.12 -6.77 7.58
C VAL A 144 2.42 -7.44 7.14
N VAL A 145 2.96 -8.30 7.99
CA VAL A 145 4.13 -9.13 7.71
C VAL A 145 3.66 -10.55 7.42
N VAL A 146 4.00 -11.05 6.24
CA VAL A 146 3.70 -12.42 5.84
C VAL A 146 4.98 -13.21 5.68
N VAL A 147 5.02 -14.37 6.32
CA VAL A 147 6.07 -15.36 6.15
C VAL A 147 5.46 -16.58 5.48
N VAL A 148 6.09 -17.02 4.39
CA VAL A 148 5.69 -18.24 3.69
C VAL A 148 6.81 -19.27 3.75
N LYS A 149 6.45 -20.53 3.99
CA LYS A 149 7.37 -21.66 4.05
C LYS A 149 6.91 -22.82 3.18
N ARG A 150 7.79 -23.32 2.31
CA ARG A 150 7.57 -24.52 1.49
C ARG A 150 8.78 -25.45 1.61
N GLY A 151 8.62 -26.56 2.35
CA GLY A 151 9.74 -27.46 2.63
C GLY A 151 10.87 -26.77 3.41
N ALA A 152 12.05 -26.66 2.81
CA ALA A 152 13.21 -25.97 3.37
C ALA A 152 13.27 -24.47 2.99
N ASP A 153 12.51 -24.06 1.98
CA ASP A 153 12.52 -22.70 1.46
C ASP A 153 11.57 -21.81 2.28
N ARG A 154 11.98 -20.55 2.45
CA ARG A 154 11.24 -19.55 3.22
C ARG A 154 11.42 -18.18 2.58
N ALA A 155 10.30 -17.48 2.40
CA ALA A 155 10.28 -16.10 2.00
C ALA A 155 9.44 -15.28 2.98
N ALA A 156 9.65 -13.97 2.99
CA ALA A 156 8.88 -13.04 3.78
C ALA A 156 8.61 -11.77 2.98
N SER A 157 7.46 -11.17 3.22
CA SER A 157 7.07 -9.87 2.67
C SER A 157 6.42 -9.03 3.76
N ALA A 158 6.50 -7.72 3.63
CA ALA A 158 5.82 -6.77 4.50
C ALA A 158 5.16 -5.70 3.64
N VAL A 159 3.88 -5.40 3.92
CA VAL A 159 3.08 -4.43 3.16
C VAL A 159 2.32 -3.55 4.14
N PHE A 160 2.37 -2.23 3.91
CA PHE A 160 1.57 -1.27 4.69
C PHE A 160 0.07 -1.45 4.42
N VAL A 161 -0.74 -1.27 5.46
CA VAL A 161 -2.20 -1.29 5.34
C VAL A 161 -2.69 0.06 4.80
N GLU A 162 -2.69 0.21 3.46
CA GLU A 162 -3.07 1.46 2.79
C GLU A 162 -4.59 1.65 2.66
N CYS A 163 -5.33 0.56 2.45
CA CYS A 163 -6.78 0.58 2.23
C CYS A 163 -7.50 -0.21 3.31
N GLU A 164 -7.38 -1.53 3.24
CA GLU A 164 -7.94 -2.47 4.20
C GLU A 164 -7.00 -3.67 4.37
N ARG A 165 -7.08 -4.30 5.53
CA ARG A 165 -6.20 -5.41 5.89
C ARG A 165 -6.29 -6.62 4.95
N PRO A 166 -7.46 -7.08 4.46
CA PRO A 166 -7.54 -8.17 3.49
C PRO A 166 -6.73 -7.91 2.22
N TYR A 167 -6.74 -6.67 1.72
CA TYR A 167 -5.96 -6.28 0.56
C TYR A 167 -4.46 -6.33 0.84
N ALA A 168 -4.02 -5.82 2.00
CA ALA A 168 -2.62 -5.87 2.42
C ALA A 168 -2.12 -7.32 2.59
N VAL A 169 -2.93 -8.20 3.19
CA VAL A 169 -2.64 -9.63 3.32
C VAL A 169 -2.47 -10.27 1.95
N ALA A 170 -3.41 -10.08 1.02
CA ALA A 170 -3.32 -10.65 -0.32
C ALA A 170 -2.03 -10.20 -1.03
N ARG A 171 -1.70 -8.90 -0.96
CA ARG A 171 -0.45 -8.37 -1.53
C ARG A 171 0.79 -8.96 -0.90
N ALA A 172 0.84 -9.03 0.43
CA ALA A 172 2.01 -9.56 1.14
C ALA A 172 2.22 -11.06 0.85
N VAL A 173 1.15 -11.87 0.84
CA VAL A 173 1.19 -13.28 0.42
C VAL A 173 1.69 -13.39 -1.01
N PHE A 174 1.10 -12.61 -1.92
CA PHE A 174 1.43 -12.66 -3.34
C PHE A 174 2.92 -12.34 -3.58
N LEU A 175 3.45 -11.30 -2.93
CA LEU A 175 4.86 -10.93 -2.99
C LEU A 175 5.76 -12.01 -2.36
N ALA A 176 5.41 -12.54 -1.19
CA ALA A 176 6.20 -13.58 -0.55
C ALA A 176 6.29 -14.86 -1.38
N ILE A 177 5.22 -15.24 -2.09
CA ILE A 177 5.23 -16.42 -2.98
C ILE A 177 6.10 -16.20 -4.22
N GLN A 178 6.20 -14.98 -4.75
CA GLN A 178 7.06 -14.69 -5.90
C GLN A 178 8.56 -14.75 -5.57
N GLU A 179 8.91 -14.68 -4.28
CA GLU A 179 10.29 -14.75 -3.78
C GLU A 179 10.66 -16.14 -3.23
N LEU A 180 9.74 -17.12 -3.33
CA LEU A 180 9.93 -18.52 -2.96
C LEU A 180 10.50 -19.34 -4.13
#